data_AF-A0A7S2Q1U3-F1
#
_entry.id   AF-A0A7S2Q1U3-F1
#
_cell.length_a   1.000
_cell.length_b   1.000
_cell.length_c   1.000
_cell.angle_alpha   90.00
_cell.angle_beta   90.00
_cell.angle_gamma   90.00
#
_symmetry.space_group_name_H-M   'P 1'
#
loop_
_entity.id
_entity.type
_entity.pdbx_description
1 polymer ?
#
loop_
_entity_poly.entity_id
_entity_poly.type
_entity_poly.pdbx_seq_one_letter_code
_entity_poly.pdbx_strand_id
1 'polypeptide(L)'
;GANGDEVVDAPLDVGIAVVVKGEPRKSTGEDTWHAEILMPHGRGSFLPGKVRTMCVRGPFRIVKQQAFDDARRFTTAAVDGDTKKVKAIANEMIRGGVIP
;
A
#
# COMPACT_ATOMS: atom_id res chain seq x y z
N GLY A 1 19.12 12.47 -21.56
CA GLY A 1 17.73 12.77 -21.21
C GLY A 1 16.97 11.47 -21.11
N ALA A 2 16.61 11.09 -19.88
CA ALA A 2 15.59 10.11 -19.50
C ALA A 2 15.77 9.92 -17.98
N ASN A 3 15.15 10.80 -17.18
CA ASN A 3 15.03 10.55 -15.75
C ASN A 3 14.01 9.42 -15.59
N GLY A 4 14.50 8.19 -15.53
CA GLY A 4 13.75 7.10 -14.96
C GLY A 4 13.61 7.41 -13.47
N ASP A 5 12.46 7.94 -13.07
CA ASP A 5 12.00 7.92 -11.68
C ASP A 5 11.80 6.45 -11.29
N GLU A 6 12.92 5.78 -11.06
CA GLU A 6 13.01 4.49 -10.44
C GLU A 6 12.52 4.71 -9.01
N VAL A 7 11.27 4.32 -8.74
CA VAL A 7 10.80 4.06 -7.38
C VAL A 7 11.52 2.80 -6.90
N VAL A 8 12.81 2.98 -6.62
CA VAL A 8 13.72 2.00 -6.05
C VAL A 8 13.20 1.63 -4.68
N ASP A 9 12.93 0.34 -4.51
CA ASP A 9 13.27 -0.56 -3.38
C ASP A 9 13.71 0.08 -2.04
N ALA A 10 13.07 1.18 -1.62
CA ALA A 10 13.28 1.76 -0.32
C ALA A 10 12.56 0.85 0.68
N PRO A 11 13.23 0.42 1.77
CA PRO A 11 12.58 -0.38 2.79
C PRO A 11 11.34 0.35 3.27
N LEU A 12 10.18 -0.30 3.17
CA LEU A 12 8.94 0.26 3.66
C LEU A 12 9.06 0.48 5.16
N ASP A 13 9.06 1.75 5.58
CA ASP A 13 8.96 2.09 7.00
C ASP A 13 7.62 1.58 7.54
N VAL A 14 7.67 0.93 8.69
CA VAL A 14 6.47 0.37 9.32
C VAL A 14 5.51 1.51 9.67
N GLY A 15 4.26 1.39 9.22
CA GLY A 15 3.22 2.38 9.46
C GLY A 15 3.17 3.54 8.47
N ILE A 16 4.07 3.58 7.48
CA ILE A 16 4.06 4.60 6.42
C ILE A 16 3.74 3.93 5.09
N ALA A 17 2.67 4.35 4.45
CA ALA A 17 2.29 3.84 3.14
C ALA A 17 3.03 4.55 2.00
N VAL A 18 3.30 3.81 0.93
CA VAL A 18 3.89 4.33 -0.31
C VAL A 18 3.01 3.99 -1.52
N VAL A 19 3.26 4.66 -2.64
CA VAL A 19 2.65 4.33 -3.93
C VAL A 19 3.64 3.52 -4.76
N VAL A 20 3.20 2.36 -5.22
CA VAL A 20 3.99 1.44 -6.05
C VAL A 20 3.40 1.39 -7.45
N LYS A 21 4.26 1.33 -8.47
CA LYS A 21 3.84 1.09 -9.86
C LYS A 21 3.56 -0.41 -10.03
N GLY A 22 2.36 -0.73 -10.48
CA GLY A 22 1.94 -2.10 -10.79
C GLY A 22 2.27 -2.48 -12.23
N GLU A 23 1.95 -3.74 -12.56
CA GLU A 23 1.98 -4.18 -13.95
C GLU A 23 0.98 -3.38 -14.80
N PRO A 24 1.36 -2.98 -16.02
CA PRO A 24 0.41 -2.34 -16.93
C PRO A 24 -0.84 -3.21 -17.17
N ARG A 25 -1.98 -2.57 -17.34
CA ARG A 25 -3.26 -3.26 -17.55
C ARG A 25 -3.19 -4.08 -18.84
N LYS A 26 -3.37 -5.40 -18.73
CA LYS A 26 -3.22 -6.33 -19.88
C LYS A 26 -4.07 -5.98 -21.10
N SER A 27 -5.24 -5.35 -20.91
CA SER A 27 -6.17 -5.02 -21.99
C SER A 27 -5.85 -3.72 -22.73
N THR A 28 -5.27 -2.72 -22.05
CA THR A 28 -5.05 -1.36 -22.60
C THR A 28 -3.57 -0.97 -22.66
N GLY A 29 -2.71 -1.67 -21.92
CA GLY A 29 -1.30 -1.30 -21.74
C GLY A 29 -1.09 -0.11 -20.80
N GLU A 30 -2.16 0.44 -20.22
CA GLU A 30 -2.06 1.60 -19.32
C GLU A 30 -1.32 1.25 -18.04
N ASP A 31 -0.46 2.16 -17.58
CA ASP A 31 0.20 2.05 -16.29
C ASP A 31 -0.83 1.92 -15.16
N THR A 32 -0.49 1.11 -14.16
CA THR A 32 -1.28 0.98 -12.94
C THR A 32 -0.45 1.37 -11.71
N TRP A 33 -1.14 1.84 -10.68
CA TRP A 33 -0.54 2.19 -9.40
C TRP A 33 -1.39 1.65 -8.26
N HIS A 34 -0.78 1.34 -7.12
CA HIS A 34 -1.50 0.98 -5.91
C HIS A 34 -0.74 1.45 -4.67
N ALA A 35 -1.47 1.59 -3.57
CA ALA A 35 -0.88 1.88 -2.27
C ALA A 35 -0.42 0.59 -1.58
N GLU A 36 0.73 0.63 -0.91
CA GLU A 36 1.23 -0.43 -0.04
C GLU A 36 1.65 0.14 1.33
N ILE A 37 1.43 -0.61 2.41
CA ILE A 37 1.89 -0.27 3.76
C ILE A 37 2.40 -1.50 4.50
N LEU A 38 3.52 -1.37 5.20
CA LEU A 38 4.06 -2.40 6.07
C LEU A 38 3.52 -2.21 7.50
N MET A 39 2.92 -3.25 8.08
CA MET A 39 2.31 -3.21 9.41
C MET A 39 2.84 -4.31 10.33
N PRO A 40 2.89 -4.10 11.66
CA PRO A 40 3.18 -5.17 12.61
C PRO A 40 2.13 -6.29 12.55
N HIS A 41 2.58 -7.54 12.59
CA HIS A 41 1.74 -8.72 12.58
C HIS A 41 1.54 -9.26 14.02
N GLY A 42 0.63 -8.63 14.77
CA GLY A 42 0.10 -9.12 16.05
C GLY A 42 1.06 -9.16 17.25
N ARG A 43 0.53 -9.57 18.41
CA ARG A 43 1.24 -9.77 19.70
C ARG A 43 1.94 -11.13 19.83
N GLY A 44 2.33 -11.75 18.71
CA GLY A 44 2.83 -13.13 18.68
C GLY A 44 4.35 -13.21 18.81
N SER A 45 4.82 -13.88 19.86
CA SER A 45 6.24 -14.09 20.16
C SER A 45 6.97 -14.87 19.07
N PHE A 46 7.98 -14.26 18.47
CA PHE A 46 9.16 -14.96 17.96
C PHE A 46 10.40 -14.14 18.35
N LEU A 47 11.53 -14.83 18.53
CA LEU A 47 12.87 -14.35 18.94
C LEU A 47 12.95 -12.94 19.56
N PRO A 48 13.49 -12.77 20.79
CA PRO A 48 13.68 -11.46 21.40
C PRO A 48 14.24 -10.44 20.40
N GLY A 49 13.43 -9.42 20.04
CA GLY A 49 13.84 -8.31 19.18
C GLY A 49 13.35 -8.30 17.72
N LYS A 50 12.58 -9.28 17.22
CA LYS A 50 12.08 -9.23 15.82
C LYS A 50 10.55 -9.27 15.71
N VAL A 51 9.96 -8.10 15.43
CA VAL A 51 8.53 -7.95 15.12
C VAL A 51 8.27 -8.46 13.71
N ARG A 52 7.37 -9.45 13.56
CA ARG A 52 6.90 -9.86 12.22
C ARG A 52 6.11 -8.72 11.61
N THR A 53 6.33 -8.44 10.35
CA THR A 53 5.57 -7.46 9.58
C THR A 53 4.73 -8.14 8.51
N MET A 54 3.70 -7.44 8.04
CA MET A 54 2.88 -7.84 6.90
C MET A 54 2.63 -6.64 6.00
N CYS A 55 2.60 -6.86 4.69
CA CYS A 55 2.19 -5.84 3.73
C CYS A 55 0.67 -5.88 3.54
N VAL A 56 0.02 -4.72 3.61
CA VAL A 56 -1.36 -4.51 3.18
C VAL A 56 -1.34 -3.68 1.91
N ARG A 57 -2.13 -4.10 0.90
CA ARG A 57 -2.18 -3.49 -0.42
C ARG A 57 -3.57 -2.95 -0.72
N GLY A 58 -3.62 -1.80 -1.37
CA GLY A 58 -4.84 -1.21 -1.92
C GLY A 58 -5.17 -1.77 -3.32
N PRO A 59 -6.31 -1.37 -3.90
CA PRO A 59 -6.66 -1.72 -5.27
C PRO A 59 -5.72 -1.05 -6.29
N PHE A 60 -5.62 -1.63 -7.49
CA PHE A 60 -4.96 -0.97 -8.62
C PHE A 60 -5.80 0.21 -9.13
N ARG A 61 -5.13 1.32 -9.43
CA ARG A 61 -5.67 2.57 -9.97
C ARG A 61 -5.04 2.86 -11.33
N ILE A 62 -5.83 3.46 -12.24
CA ILE A 62 -5.37 4.04 -13.51
C ILE A 62 -4.99 5.53 -13.33
N VAL A 63 -5.19 6.09 -12.14
CA VAL A 63 -4.79 7.46 -11.83
C VAL A 63 -3.85 7.43 -10.63
N LYS A 64 -2.58 7.80 -10.84
CA LYS A 64 -1.55 7.80 -9.79
C LYS A 64 -1.98 8.58 -8.54
N GLN A 65 -2.71 9.69 -8.71
CA GLN A 65 -3.22 10.49 -7.60
C GLN A 65 -4.19 9.70 -6.70
N GLN A 66 -5.04 8.83 -7.25
CA GLN A 66 -5.93 7.99 -6.44
C GLN A 66 -5.13 7.02 -5.56
N ALA A 67 -4.01 6.49 -6.06
CA ALA A 67 -3.12 5.65 -5.26
C ALA A 67 -2.44 6.45 -4.14
N PHE A 68 -2.10 7.73 -4.37
CA PHE A 68 -1.60 8.61 -3.31
C PHE A 68 -2.65 8.88 -2.23
N ASP A 69 -3.91 9.08 -2.62
CA ASP A 69 -5.00 9.27 -1.65
C ASP A 69 -5.27 7.99 -0.86
N ASP A 70 -5.19 6.82 -1.50
CA ASP A 70 -5.24 5.52 -0.82
C ASP A 70 -4.07 5.35 0.17
N ALA A 71 -2.86 5.74 -0.21
CA ALA A 71 -1.69 5.70 0.67
C ALA A 71 -1.86 6.61 1.88
N ARG A 72 -2.39 7.83 1.71
CA ARG A 72 -2.72 8.72 2.83
C ARG A 72 -3.71 8.07 3.79
N ARG A 73 -4.77 7.43 3.27
CA ARG A 73 -5.76 6.71 4.08
C ARG A 73 -5.13 5.55 4.86
N PHE A 74 -4.20 4.80 4.26
CA PHE A 74 -3.44 3.77 4.96
C PHE A 74 -2.57 4.34 6.08
N THR A 75 -1.77 5.38 5.81
CA THR A 75 -0.93 6.02 6.82
C THR A 75 -1.76 6.58 7.98
N THR A 76 -2.90 7.22 7.70
CA THR A 76 -3.82 7.70 8.74
C THR A 76 -4.44 6.56 9.54
N ALA A 77 -4.80 5.44 8.92
CA ALA A 77 -5.37 4.29 9.61
C ALA A 77 -4.34 3.49 10.43
N ALA A 78 -3.06 3.62 10.08
CA ALA A 78 -1.95 2.98 10.76
C ALA A 78 -1.53 3.71 12.05
N VAL A 79 -2.08 4.89 12.32
CA VAL A 79 -1.91 5.57 13.62
C VAL A 79 -2.29 4.59 14.74
N ASP A 80 -1.41 4.50 15.75
CA ASP A 80 -1.43 3.52 16.85
C ASP A 80 -1.02 2.07 16.50
N GLY A 81 -0.56 1.81 15.27
CA GLY A 81 -0.11 0.48 14.85
C GLY A 81 -1.24 -0.55 14.69
N ASP A 82 -2.50 -0.09 14.57
CA ASP A 82 -3.66 -0.97 14.50
C ASP A 82 -3.85 -1.57 13.10
N THR A 83 -3.26 -2.73 12.89
CA THR A 83 -3.34 -3.49 11.63
C THR A 83 -4.79 -3.86 11.25
N LYS A 84 -5.74 -3.92 12.19
CA LYS A 84 -7.15 -4.22 11.85
C LYS A 84 -7.80 -3.03 11.13
N LYS A 85 -7.53 -1.80 11.57
CA LYS A 85 -8.05 -0.58 10.91
C LYS A 85 -7.54 -0.48 9.48
N VAL A 86 -6.23 -0.69 9.28
CA VAL A 86 -5.62 -0.67 7.94
C VAL A 86 -6.26 -1.71 7.01
N LYS A 87 -6.49 -2.94 7.49
CA LYS A 87 -7.18 -3.99 6.71
C LYS A 87 -8.64 -3.63 6.39
N ALA A 88 -9.35 -3.00 7.32
CA ALA A 88 -10.73 -2.57 7.10
C ALA A 88 -10.80 -1.52 5.97
N ILE A 89 -9.90 -0.53 5.99
CA ILE A 89 -9.78 0.47 4.93
C ILE A 89 -9.45 -0.16 3.56
N ALA A 90 -8.51 -1.12 3.51
CA ALA A 90 -8.20 -1.83 2.27
C ALA A 90 -9.43 -2.54 1.69
N ASN A 91 -10.20 -3.23 2.55
CA ASN A 91 -11.44 -3.90 2.13
C ASN A 91 -12.49 -2.91 1.65
N GLU A 92 -12.61 -1.74 2.29
CA GLU A 92 -13.53 -0.67 1.87
C GLU A 92 -13.16 -0.15 0.46
N MET A 93 -11.87 0.12 0.21
CA MET A 93 -11.39 0.60 -1.09
C MET A 93 -11.65 -0.41 -2.21
N ILE A 94 -11.44 -1.71 -1.94
CA ILE A 94 -11.67 -2.79 -2.90
C ILE A 94 -13.17 -2.92 -3.21
N ARG A 95 -14.04 -2.84 -2.19
CA ARG A 95 -15.49 -2.98 -2.36
C ARG A 95 -16.14 -1.74 -2.97
N GLY A 96 -15.64 -0.56 -2.65
CA GLY A 96 -16.11 0.71 -3.22
C GLY A 96 -15.57 0.99 -4.62
N GLY A 97 -14.95 0.00 -5.27
CA GLY A 97 -14.26 0.11 -6.55
C GLY A 97 -15.17 0.64 -7.67
N VAL A 98 -15.21 1.96 -7.84
CA VAL A 98 -15.54 2.56 -9.13
C VAL A 98 -14.24 2.59 -9.93
N ILE A 99 -14.16 1.66 -10.87
CA ILE A 99 -13.28 1.75 -12.04
C ILE A 99 -13.98 2.76 -12.97
N PRO A 100 -13.49 4.00 -13.16
CA PRO A 100 -13.81 4.73 -14.38
C PRO A 100 -13.13 4.08 -15.58
#